data_AF-A0A815E1X6-F1
#
_entry.id   AF-A0A815E1X6-F1
#
_cell.length_a   1.000
_cell.length_b   1.000
_cell.length_c   1.000
_cell.angle_alpha   90.00
_cell.angle_beta   90.00
_cell.angle_gamma   90.00
#
_symmetry.space_group_name_H-M   'P 1'
#
loop_
_entity.id
_entity.type
_entity.pdbx_description
1 polymer ?
#
loop_
_entity_poly.entity_id
_entity_poly.type
_entity_poly.pdbx_seq_one_letter_code
_entity_poly.pdbx_strand_id
1 'polypeptide(L)'
;MLDANISDIALERDKTVKKMPAAIVERPNLPTEMRDALKKHILRERQRKKEEADANEADKQRRRAEKAKALSSSKVQLEDNAKDILKLERTIADLQQQKCEQYNLLKRALTEEDRRKHSQQTNALLNDSYEKSSNDLDDDHTHNLIDSVFEVPTRCVEQAKEVGKFVVDYVVDHSHLPYWLIDNEFLISGHRPPMPSVKQCFASIFRLHTETVNIWTHLLGTFVFIGIAIYFLTRPSNEVHIEKKLIFGAFFLGAIVCLLCSTLYHILYCHSPKISKFFSKLDYCGIAILIIGSVVPLLYYQFYCEFGTKIAYLSLIGLLGVTCIIISMWDRFSSSDYRVYRVLLFITFGIFGIIPTCHYIFRHGFKHAFTAGATQYLLIVATLYVIGASLYAARIPERLAPGLFDIWFQSHQLFHVFVVAAACVHYYGICILSHNQASYFGDCQADILTSSTGSLASLIN
;
A
#
# COMPACT_ATOMS: atom_id res chain seq x y z
N MET A 1 -8.85 9.84 -35.82
CA MET A 1 -7.52 10.09 -36.40
C MET A 1 -6.49 9.34 -35.58
N LEU A 2 -6.24 8.08 -35.96
CA LEU A 2 -5.02 7.28 -35.72
C LEU A 2 -5.38 5.83 -36.10
N ASP A 3 -5.43 5.57 -37.40
CA ASP A 3 -5.47 4.21 -37.99
C ASP A 3 -4.80 4.25 -39.38
N ALA A 4 -3.62 4.86 -39.44
CA ALA A 4 -2.80 4.91 -40.65
C ALA A 4 -1.34 5.05 -40.24
N ASN A 5 -0.70 3.95 -39.83
CA ASN A 5 0.77 3.90 -39.74
C ASN A 5 1.39 2.49 -39.68
N ILE A 6 0.64 1.43 -40.05
CA ILE A 6 1.16 0.04 -40.04
C ILE A 6 1.40 -0.49 -41.47
N SER A 7 0.93 0.19 -42.52
CA SER A 7 1.16 -0.22 -43.92
C SER A 7 2.59 0.07 -44.42
N ASP A 8 3.25 1.08 -43.88
CA ASP A 8 4.45 1.64 -44.54
C ASP A 8 5.77 0.98 -44.09
N ILE A 9 5.75 0.20 -43.00
CA ILE A 9 6.91 -0.57 -42.53
C ILE A 9 6.98 -1.96 -43.20
N ALA A 10 5.88 -2.45 -43.76
CA ALA A 10 5.84 -3.75 -44.44
C ALA A 10 6.42 -3.70 -45.87
N LEU A 11 6.55 -2.51 -46.47
CA LEU A 11 6.97 -2.36 -47.87
C LEU A 11 8.50 -2.26 -48.06
N GLU A 12 9.28 -2.11 -46.97
CA GLU A 12 10.74 -1.93 -47.05
C GLU A 12 11.54 -3.23 -46.85
N ARG A 13 10.89 -4.32 -46.42
CA ARG A 13 11.51 -5.64 -46.24
C ARG A 13 11.49 -6.55 -47.48
N ASP A 14 10.84 -6.13 -48.57
CA ASP A 14 10.69 -6.94 -49.78
C ASP A 14 11.72 -6.64 -50.88
N LYS A 15 12.79 -5.89 -50.57
CA LYS A 15 13.86 -5.53 -51.55
C LYS A 15 15.21 -6.23 -51.35
N THR A 16 15.33 -7.20 -50.45
CA THR A 16 16.60 -7.92 -50.22
C THR A 16 16.44 -9.44 -50.01
N VAL A 17 15.62 -10.10 -50.83
CA VAL A 17 15.73 -11.56 -51.00
C VAL A 17 16.21 -11.87 -52.41
N LYS A 18 17.52 -12.11 -52.52
CA LYS A 18 18.18 -12.66 -53.70
C LYS A 18 17.53 -14.03 -53.99
N LYS A 19 16.82 -14.18 -55.11
CA LYS A 19 16.37 -15.50 -55.61
C LYS A 19 17.61 -16.38 -55.82
N MET A 20 17.81 -17.39 -54.96
CA MET A 20 18.74 -18.48 -55.26
C MET A 20 18.13 -19.36 -56.35
N PRO A 21 18.92 -19.81 -57.36
CA PRO A 21 18.42 -20.75 -58.36
C PRO A 21 18.05 -22.08 -57.69
N ALA A 22 16.94 -22.67 -58.10
CA ALA A 22 16.49 -23.97 -57.63
C ALA A 22 17.54 -25.04 -58.02
N ALA A 23 18.24 -25.59 -57.04
CA ALA A 23 19.05 -26.78 -57.24
C ALA A 23 18.11 -27.95 -57.57
N ILE A 24 18.22 -28.48 -58.78
CA ILE A 24 17.59 -29.75 -59.16
C ILE A 24 18.33 -30.84 -58.41
N VAL A 25 17.81 -31.23 -57.25
CA VAL A 25 18.23 -32.46 -56.57
C VAL A 25 17.59 -33.62 -57.34
N GLU A 26 18.38 -34.37 -58.10
CA GLU A 26 17.94 -35.62 -58.71
C GLU A 26 17.43 -36.57 -57.62
N ARG A 27 16.22 -37.11 -57.81
CA ARG A 27 15.61 -38.02 -56.84
C ARG A 27 16.36 -39.36 -56.86
N PRO A 28 16.75 -39.92 -55.71
CA PRO A 28 17.39 -41.23 -55.67
C PRO A 28 16.46 -42.30 -56.26
N ASN A 29 17.02 -43.20 -57.06
CA ASN A 29 16.29 -44.24 -57.78
C ASN A 29 15.83 -45.33 -56.79
N LEU A 30 14.66 -45.11 -56.17
CA LEU A 30 14.11 -46.00 -55.15
C LEU A 30 13.59 -47.30 -55.79
N PRO A 31 13.99 -48.49 -55.30
CA PRO A 31 13.44 -49.78 -55.74
C PRO A 31 11.91 -49.80 -55.64
N THR A 32 11.23 -50.46 -56.59
CA THR A 32 9.77 -50.41 -56.75
C THR A 32 9.02 -50.83 -55.47
N GLU A 33 9.50 -51.86 -54.78
CA GLU A 33 8.92 -52.31 -53.50
C GLU A 33 9.00 -51.24 -52.40
N MET A 34 10.14 -50.55 -52.30
CA MET A 34 10.33 -49.48 -51.31
C MET A 34 9.47 -48.26 -51.64
N ARG A 35 9.26 -47.98 -52.94
CA ARG A 35 8.35 -46.92 -53.41
C ARG A 35 6.90 -47.22 -53.06
N ASP A 36 6.45 -48.46 -53.24
CA ASP A 36 5.07 -48.85 -52.96
C ASP A 36 4.80 -48.96 -51.44
N ALA A 37 5.78 -49.45 -50.67
CA ALA A 37 5.74 -49.38 -49.20
C ALA A 37 5.67 -47.94 -48.70
N LEU A 38 6.48 -47.03 -49.27
CA LEU A 38 6.46 -45.61 -48.92
C LEU A 38 5.13 -44.94 -49.30
N LYS A 39 4.58 -45.22 -50.49
CA LYS A 39 3.24 -44.71 -50.88
C LYS A 39 2.15 -45.18 -49.91
N LYS A 40 2.16 -46.46 -49.53
CA LYS A 40 1.20 -47.03 -48.58
C LYS A 40 1.33 -46.39 -47.20
N HIS A 41 2.55 -46.14 -46.75
CA HIS A 41 2.80 -45.43 -45.50
C HIS A 41 2.31 -43.97 -45.55
N ILE A 42 2.61 -43.24 -46.63
CA ILE A 42 2.15 -41.86 -46.83
C ILE A 42 0.63 -41.77 -46.86
N LEU A 43 -0.05 -42.69 -47.55
CA LEU A 43 -1.52 -42.71 -47.59
C LEU A 43 -2.12 -42.98 -46.21
N ARG A 44 -1.55 -43.93 -45.44
CA ARG A 44 -1.97 -44.20 -44.05
C ARG A 44 -1.75 -43.00 -43.13
N GLU A 45 -0.60 -42.34 -43.22
CA GLU A 45 -0.32 -41.12 -42.45
C GLU A 45 -1.25 -39.96 -42.81
N ARG A 46 -1.56 -39.79 -44.10
CA ARG A 46 -2.54 -38.77 -44.54
C ARG A 46 -3.93 -39.05 -44.00
N GLN A 47 -4.34 -40.33 -43.98
CA GLN A 47 -5.63 -40.72 -43.46
C GLN A 47 -5.71 -40.53 -41.94
N ARG A 48 -4.66 -40.93 -41.19
CA ARG A 48 -4.57 -40.67 -39.75
C ARG A 48 -4.63 -39.18 -39.44
N LYS A 49 -3.88 -38.35 -40.18
CA LYS A 49 -3.91 -36.89 -40.00
C LYS A 49 -5.28 -36.27 -40.31
N LYS A 50 -6.02 -36.84 -41.27
CA LYS A 50 -7.38 -36.40 -41.57
C LYS A 50 -8.35 -36.75 -40.43
N GLU A 51 -8.28 -37.98 -39.93
CA GLU A 51 -9.08 -38.43 -38.78
C GLU A 51 -8.77 -37.63 -37.51
N GLU A 52 -7.49 -37.33 -37.24
CA GLU A 52 -7.06 -36.45 -36.14
C GLU A 52 -7.59 -35.01 -36.31
N ALA A 53 -7.59 -34.48 -37.54
CA ALA A 53 -8.12 -33.15 -37.82
C ALA A 53 -9.63 -33.07 -37.63
N ASP A 54 -10.37 -34.08 -38.13
CA ASP A 54 -11.82 -34.17 -37.99
C ASP A 54 -12.22 -34.34 -36.52
N ALA A 55 -11.49 -35.16 -35.75
CA ALA A 55 -11.70 -35.32 -34.31
C ALA A 55 -11.43 -34.02 -33.52
N ASN A 56 -10.37 -33.29 -33.86
CA ASN A 56 -10.04 -32.01 -33.23
C ASN A 56 -11.10 -30.94 -33.51
N GLU A 57 -11.65 -30.88 -34.74
CA GLU A 57 -12.72 -29.92 -35.06
C GLU A 57 -14.02 -30.28 -34.33
N ALA A 58 -14.35 -31.57 -34.20
CA ALA A 58 -15.49 -32.03 -33.41
C ALA A 58 -15.37 -31.66 -31.92
N ASP A 59 -14.19 -31.85 -31.30
CA ASP A 59 -13.95 -31.43 -29.91
C ASP A 59 -14.08 -29.91 -29.75
N LYS A 60 -13.55 -29.15 -30.72
CA LYS A 60 -13.66 -27.68 -30.72
C LYS A 60 -15.11 -27.21 -30.83
N GLN A 61 -15.93 -27.86 -31.64
CA GLN A 61 -17.37 -27.57 -31.75
C GLN A 61 -18.10 -27.91 -30.45
N ARG A 62 -17.79 -29.06 -29.83
CA ARG A 62 -18.36 -29.44 -28.52
C ARG A 62 -18.03 -28.42 -27.44
N ARG A 63 -16.77 -28.00 -27.31
CA ARG A 63 -16.36 -26.96 -26.34
C ARG A 63 -17.05 -25.62 -26.60
N ARG A 64 -17.30 -25.25 -27.86
CA ARG A 64 -18.06 -24.04 -28.20
C ARG A 64 -19.53 -24.15 -27.76
N ALA A 65 -20.16 -25.30 -27.97
CA ALA A 65 -21.54 -25.53 -27.55
C ALA A 65 -21.67 -25.53 -26.01
N GLU A 66 -20.74 -26.17 -25.29
CA GLU A 66 -20.71 -26.15 -23.82
C GLU A 66 -20.50 -24.73 -23.27
N LYS A 67 -19.58 -23.95 -23.86
CA LYS A 67 -19.40 -22.53 -23.50
C LYS A 67 -20.65 -21.69 -23.77
N ALA A 68 -21.32 -21.89 -24.90
CA ALA A 68 -22.55 -21.17 -25.23
C ALA A 68 -23.67 -21.47 -24.23
N LYS A 69 -23.82 -22.74 -23.81
CA LYS A 69 -24.78 -23.17 -22.80
C LYS A 69 -24.44 -22.64 -21.40
N ALA A 70 -23.17 -22.62 -21.03
CA ALA A 70 -22.72 -22.02 -19.77
C ALA A 70 -22.99 -20.50 -19.75
N LEU A 71 -22.74 -19.82 -20.87
CA LEU A 71 -22.99 -18.39 -21.02
C LEU A 71 -24.48 -18.06 -20.93
N SER A 72 -25.36 -18.85 -21.55
CA SER A 72 -26.82 -18.63 -21.44
C SER A 72 -27.32 -18.84 -20.01
N SER A 73 -26.87 -19.90 -19.33
CA SER A 73 -27.19 -20.14 -17.91
C SER A 73 -26.70 -19.01 -17.01
N SER A 74 -25.48 -18.51 -17.24
CA SER A 74 -24.93 -17.39 -16.48
C SER A 74 -25.70 -16.09 -16.72
N LYS A 75 -26.17 -15.85 -17.95
CA LYS A 75 -26.98 -14.66 -18.28
C LYS A 75 -28.32 -14.69 -17.56
N VAL A 76 -29.01 -15.82 -17.54
CA VAL A 76 -30.28 -15.97 -16.79
C VAL A 76 -30.06 -15.72 -15.30
N GLN A 77 -29.00 -16.28 -14.72
CA GLN A 77 -28.67 -16.07 -13.31
C GLN A 77 -28.32 -14.61 -12.99
N LEU A 78 -27.66 -13.90 -13.90
CA LEU A 78 -27.39 -12.47 -13.76
C LEU A 78 -28.67 -11.63 -13.80
N GLU A 79 -29.63 -11.98 -14.65
CA GLU A 79 -30.93 -11.29 -14.74
C GLU A 79 -31.75 -11.50 -13.45
N ASP A 80 -31.73 -12.70 -12.87
CA ASP A 80 -32.43 -12.97 -11.61
C ASP A 80 -31.75 -12.28 -10.42
N ASN A 81 -30.41 -12.32 -10.34
CA ASN A 81 -29.67 -11.56 -9.34
C ASN A 81 -29.95 -10.04 -9.44
N ALA A 82 -30.09 -9.49 -10.65
CA ALA A 82 -30.41 -8.07 -10.84
C ALA A 82 -31.81 -7.71 -10.31
N LYS A 83 -32.80 -8.62 -10.45
CA LYS A 83 -34.14 -8.42 -9.86
C LYS A 83 -34.10 -8.47 -8.34
N ASP A 84 -33.31 -9.37 -7.77
CA ASP A 84 -33.14 -9.47 -6.32
C ASP A 84 -32.46 -8.23 -5.74
N ILE A 85 -31.45 -7.69 -6.44
CA ILE A 85 -30.81 -6.41 -6.07
C ILE A 85 -31.83 -5.28 -6.09
N LEU A 86 -32.64 -5.14 -7.15
CA LEU A 86 -33.68 -4.10 -7.23
C LEU A 86 -34.74 -4.23 -6.13
N LYS A 87 -35.02 -5.45 -5.66
CA LYS A 87 -35.94 -5.70 -4.55
C LYS A 87 -35.31 -5.31 -3.21
N LEU A 88 -34.03 -5.62 -3.01
CA LEU A 88 -33.26 -5.21 -1.84
C LEU A 88 -33.11 -3.69 -1.77
N GLU A 89 -32.80 -3.03 -2.88
CA GLU A 89 -32.71 -1.56 -2.97
C GLU A 89 -34.02 -0.88 -2.54
N ARG A 90 -35.16 -1.38 -3.01
CA ARG A 90 -36.48 -0.88 -2.54
C ARG A 90 -36.69 -1.09 -1.05
N THR A 91 -36.33 -2.26 -0.54
CA THR A 91 -36.46 -2.58 0.89
C THR A 91 -35.57 -1.67 1.75
N ILE A 92 -34.35 -1.38 1.29
CA ILE A 92 -33.43 -0.46 1.96
C ILE A 92 -33.99 0.96 1.96
N ALA A 93 -34.54 1.43 0.84
CA ALA A 93 -35.17 2.74 0.76
C ALA A 93 -36.34 2.88 1.75
N ASP A 94 -37.21 1.86 1.83
CA ASP A 94 -38.33 1.84 2.79
C ASP A 94 -37.83 1.86 4.24
N LEU A 95 -36.80 1.06 4.56
CA LEU A 95 -36.21 1.03 5.90
C LEU A 95 -35.51 2.34 6.27
N GLN A 96 -34.87 3.02 5.32
CA GLN A 96 -34.28 4.34 5.52
C GLN A 96 -35.36 5.39 5.79
N GLN A 97 -36.49 5.34 5.08
CA GLN A 97 -37.62 6.21 5.34
C GLN A 97 -38.18 5.97 6.75
N GLN A 98 -38.43 4.71 7.13
CA GLN A 98 -38.89 4.36 8.48
C GLN A 98 -37.92 4.82 9.57
N LYS A 99 -36.61 4.66 9.35
CA LYS A 99 -35.58 5.16 10.27
C LYS A 99 -35.63 6.69 10.41
N CYS A 100 -35.80 7.41 9.30
CA CYS A 100 -35.91 8.88 9.31
C CYS A 100 -37.16 9.35 10.06
N GLU A 101 -38.30 8.67 9.86
CA GLU A 101 -39.54 8.93 10.59
C GLU A 101 -39.37 8.70 12.09
N GLN A 102 -38.79 7.56 12.49
CA GLN A 102 -38.53 7.29 13.91
C GLN A 102 -37.53 8.26 14.54
N TYR A 103 -36.48 8.63 13.82
CA TYR A 103 -35.51 9.62 14.29
C TYR A 103 -36.17 10.99 14.50
N ASN A 104 -37.04 11.42 13.59
CA ASN A 104 -37.76 12.68 13.72
C ASN A 104 -38.77 12.66 14.88
N LEU A 105 -39.42 11.52 15.12
CA LEU A 105 -40.29 11.33 16.29
C LEU A 105 -39.50 11.39 17.60
N LEU A 106 -38.38 10.68 17.68
CA LEU A 106 -37.50 10.69 18.85
C LEU A 106 -36.94 12.09 19.10
N LYS A 107 -36.50 12.78 18.04
CA LYS A 107 -36.01 14.17 18.11
C LYS A 107 -37.10 15.07 18.69
N ARG A 108 -38.33 15.02 18.18
CA ARG A 108 -39.46 15.82 18.72
C ARG A 108 -39.76 15.50 20.18
N ALA A 109 -39.71 14.22 20.57
CA ALA A 109 -39.94 13.80 21.95
C ALA A 109 -38.85 14.35 22.90
N LEU A 110 -37.57 14.25 22.50
CA LEU A 110 -36.45 14.81 23.24
C LEU A 110 -36.52 16.33 23.33
N THR A 111 -36.83 17.04 22.22
CA THR A 111 -36.96 18.50 22.26
C THR A 111 -38.10 18.95 23.18
N GLU A 112 -39.22 18.20 23.21
CA GLU A 112 -40.34 18.50 24.09
C GLU A 112 -40.03 18.18 25.55
N GLU A 113 -39.28 17.11 25.84
CA GLU A 113 -38.80 16.78 27.18
C GLU A 113 -37.79 17.81 27.69
N ASP A 114 -36.84 18.23 26.86
CA ASP A 114 -35.87 19.29 27.18
C ASP A 114 -36.57 20.63 27.37
N ARG A 115 -37.58 20.97 26.55
CA ARG A 115 -38.41 22.17 26.73
C ARG A 115 -39.17 22.14 28.05
N ARG A 116 -39.68 20.97 28.46
CA ARG A 116 -40.36 20.78 29.76
C ARG A 116 -39.39 20.90 30.93
N LYS A 117 -38.22 20.26 30.87
CA LYS A 117 -37.18 20.35 31.90
C LYS A 117 -36.66 21.79 32.03
N HIS A 118 -36.40 22.45 30.90
CA HIS A 118 -35.99 23.85 30.89
C HIS A 118 -37.08 24.76 31.46
N SER A 119 -38.35 24.56 31.10
CA SER A 119 -39.45 25.35 31.70
C SER A 119 -39.62 25.10 33.20
N GLN A 120 -39.47 23.86 33.67
CA GLN A 120 -39.51 23.52 35.10
C GLN A 120 -38.33 24.12 35.85
N GLN A 121 -37.12 24.06 35.29
CA GLN A 121 -35.92 24.64 35.88
C GLN A 121 -35.96 26.16 35.87
N THR A 122 -36.44 26.79 34.79
CA THR A 122 -36.65 28.25 34.74
C THR A 122 -37.70 28.69 35.74
N ASN A 123 -38.82 27.97 35.91
CA ASN A 123 -39.83 28.29 36.92
C ASN A 123 -39.32 28.07 38.35
N ALA A 124 -38.51 27.03 38.60
CA ALA A 124 -37.87 26.81 39.89
C ALA A 124 -36.86 27.90 40.24
N LEU A 125 -36.05 28.33 39.27
CA LEU A 125 -35.09 29.43 39.44
C LEU A 125 -35.78 30.80 39.56
N LEU A 126 -36.88 31.03 38.84
CA LEU A 126 -37.69 32.24 39.01
C LEU A 126 -38.33 32.29 40.39
N ASN A 127 -38.82 31.16 40.93
CA ASN A 127 -39.36 31.11 42.28
C ASN A 127 -38.27 31.29 43.36
N ASP A 128 -37.10 30.66 43.20
CA ASP A 128 -35.96 30.85 44.14
C ASP A 128 -35.42 32.29 44.08
N SER A 129 -35.41 32.91 42.90
CA SER A 129 -35.06 34.32 42.71
C SER A 129 -36.15 35.28 43.21
N TYR A 130 -37.43 34.93 43.14
CA TYR A 130 -38.51 35.74 43.74
C TYR A 130 -38.47 35.68 45.27
N GLU A 131 -38.16 34.51 45.84
CA GLU A 131 -37.93 34.34 47.28
C GLU A 131 -36.66 35.04 47.76
N LYS A 132 -35.58 35.06 46.97
CA LYS A 132 -34.35 35.82 47.30
C LYS A 132 -34.46 37.32 47.06
N SER A 133 -35.15 37.76 46.00
CA SER A 133 -35.35 39.18 45.68
C SER A 133 -36.35 39.88 46.60
N SER A 134 -37.12 39.12 47.40
CA SER A 134 -37.94 39.69 48.48
C SER A 134 -37.12 40.23 49.66
N ASN A 135 -35.80 39.97 49.71
CA ASN A 135 -34.99 40.35 50.87
C ASN A 135 -33.84 41.33 50.64
N ASP A 136 -33.41 41.68 49.43
CA ASP A 136 -32.37 42.71 49.27
C ASP A 136 -32.57 43.51 47.97
N LEU A 137 -32.75 44.83 48.14
CA LEU A 137 -32.81 45.83 47.08
C LEU A 137 -31.37 46.14 46.60
N ASP A 138 -31.10 45.95 45.31
CA ASP A 138 -30.28 46.86 44.48
C ASP A 138 -30.26 46.39 43.01
N ASP A 139 -30.84 47.22 42.13
CA ASP A 139 -31.36 46.86 40.80
C ASP A 139 -30.32 46.92 39.65
N ASP A 140 -29.04 47.17 39.95
CA ASP A 140 -28.02 47.46 38.92
C ASP A 140 -27.02 46.31 38.66
N HIS A 141 -26.95 45.32 39.57
CA HIS A 141 -26.01 44.20 39.44
C HIS A 141 -26.59 42.99 38.67
N THR A 142 -27.91 42.88 38.62
CA THR A 142 -28.65 41.74 38.06
C THR A 142 -28.58 41.69 36.54
N HIS A 143 -28.50 42.85 35.87
CA HIS A 143 -28.43 42.92 34.41
C HIS A 143 -27.07 42.48 33.84
N ASN A 144 -25.96 42.82 34.50
CA ASN A 144 -24.61 42.46 34.04
C ASN A 144 -24.30 40.96 34.18
N LEU A 145 -24.92 40.27 35.15
CA LEU A 145 -24.72 38.84 35.36
C LEU A 145 -25.45 38.00 34.30
N ILE A 146 -26.64 38.44 33.89
CA ILE A 146 -27.45 37.76 32.87
C ILE A 146 -26.73 37.80 31.51
N ASP A 147 -26.16 38.94 31.11
CA ASP A 147 -25.45 39.05 29.84
C ASP A 147 -24.19 38.17 29.77
N SER A 148 -23.45 38.03 30.88
CA SER A 148 -22.25 37.17 30.93
C SER A 148 -22.55 35.66 30.83
N VAL A 149 -23.74 35.23 31.28
CA VAL A 149 -24.16 33.82 31.28
C VAL A 149 -24.64 33.36 29.90
N PHE A 150 -25.14 34.28 29.07
CA PHE A 150 -25.54 33.99 27.68
C PHE A 150 -24.38 34.10 26.67
N GLU A 151 -23.29 34.81 26.99
CA GLU A 151 -22.17 35.02 26.07
C GLU A 151 -21.25 33.79 25.93
N VAL A 152 -21.04 33.03 27.02
CA VAL A 152 -20.13 31.87 27.05
C VAL A 152 -20.65 30.66 26.24
N PRO A 153 -21.93 30.25 26.33
CA PRO A 153 -22.46 29.15 25.52
C PRO A 153 -22.48 29.48 24.03
N THR A 154 -22.75 30.73 23.68
CA THR A 154 -22.84 31.22 22.29
C THR A 154 -21.48 31.15 21.59
N ARG A 155 -20.40 31.52 22.28
CA ARG A 155 -19.01 31.38 21.78
C ARG A 155 -18.59 29.93 21.54
N CYS A 156 -18.95 29.00 22.42
CA CYS A 156 -18.64 27.58 22.24
C CYS A 156 -19.43 26.96 21.07
N VAL A 157 -20.68 27.37 20.86
CA VAL A 157 -21.50 26.93 19.71
C VAL A 157 -21.00 27.55 18.40
N GLU A 158 -20.51 28.79 18.42
CA GLU A 158 -19.90 29.44 17.25
C GLU A 158 -18.53 28.83 16.90
N GLN A 159 -17.69 28.51 17.88
CA GLN A 159 -16.44 27.76 17.66
C GLN A 159 -16.72 26.35 17.13
N ALA A 160 -17.73 25.65 17.65
CA ALA A 160 -18.16 24.36 17.12
C ALA A 160 -18.72 24.47 15.68
N LYS A 161 -19.38 25.59 15.34
CA LYS A 161 -19.82 25.89 13.97
C LYS A 161 -18.66 26.30 13.04
N GLU A 162 -17.63 26.99 13.52
CA GLU A 162 -16.42 27.28 12.74
C GLU A 162 -15.61 26.02 12.47
N VAL A 163 -15.44 25.14 13.47
CA VAL A 163 -14.86 23.81 13.28
C VAL A 163 -15.74 22.97 12.35
N GLY A 164 -17.07 23.06 12.47
CA GLY A 164 -18.03 22.45 11.55
C GLY A 164 -17.91 22.95 10.10
N LYS A 165 -17.59 24.23 9.88
CA LYS A 165 -17.29 24.82 8.56
C LYS A 165 -16.02 24.25 7.92
N PHE A 166 -15.07 23.74 8.73
CA PHE A 166 -13.92 23.01 8.23
C PHE A 166 -14.24 21.55 7.85
N VAL A 167 -15.31 20.98 8.41
CA VAL A 167 -15.66 19.55 8.36
C VAL A 167 -16.72 19.19 7.30
N VAL A 168 -17.60 20.11 6.89
CA VAL A 168 -18.92 19.68 6.35
C VAL A 168 -19.16 19.73 4.83
N ASP A 169 -18.40 20.46 4.01
CA ASP A 169 -18.90 20.69 2.62
C ASP A 169 -18.67 19.57 1.58
N TYR A 170 -17.84 18.54 1.84
CA TYR A 170 -17.47 17.55 0.80
C TYR A 170 -17.11 16.16 1.36
N VAL A 171 -17.80 15.66 2.39
CA VAL A 171 -17.67 14.25 2.82
C VAL A 171 -18.93 13.44 2.57
N VAL A 172 -18.78 12.16 2.26
CA VAL A 172 -19.87 11.23 1.94
C VAL A 172 -19.77 9.96 2.80
N ASP A 173 -20.93 9.33 3.01
CA ASP A 173 -20.99 7.99 3.62
C ASP A 173 -20.49 6.91 2.67
N HIS A 174 -20.01 5.81 3.24
CA HIS A 174 -19.49 4.64 2.52
C HIS A 174 -20.46 4.11 1.45
N SER A 175 -21.76 4.14 1.72
CA SER A 175 -22.80 3.66 0.79
C SER A 175 -22.89 4.47 -0.51
N HIS A 176 -22.36 5.69 -0.53
CA HIS A 176 -22.37 6.57 -1.69
C HIS A 176 -21.04 6.57 -2.47
N LEU A 177 -20.07 5.76 -2.03
CA LEU A 177 -18.79 5.64 -2.73
C LEU A 177 -18.92 4.81 -4.01
N PRO A 178 -18.25 5.20 -5.10
CA PRO A 178 -18.13 4.34 -6.26
C PRO A 178 -17.23 3.14 -5.93
N TYR A 179 -17.45 2.01 -6.63
CA TYR A 179 -16.79 0.73 -6.37
C TYR A 179 -15.26 0.78 -6.21
N TRP A 180 -14.57 1.70 -6.91
CA TRP A 180 -13.11 1.81 -6.88
C TRP A 180 -12.56 2.58 -5.67
N LEU A 181 -13.43 3.26 -4.91
CA LEU A 181 -13.12 3.90 -3.63
C LEU A 181 -13.55 3.06 -2.42
N ILE A 182 -14.21 1.92 -2.65
CA ILE A 182 -14.60 0.99 -1.60
C ILE A 182 -13.39 0.11 -1.26
N ASP A 183 -12.58 0.53 -0.29
CA ASP A 183 -11.45 -0.27 0.21
C ASP A 183 -11.74 -0.96 1.56
N ASN A 184 -12.37 -0.25 2.51
CA ASN A 184 -12.62 -0.75 3.86
C ASN A 184 -14.07 -0.49 4.29
N GLU A 185 -14.87 -1.56 4.38
CA GLU A 185 -16.29 -1.51 4.75
C GLU A 185 -16.55 -1.11 6.21
N PHE A 186 -15.53 -1.12 7.07
CA PHE A 186 -15.68 -0.73 8.49
C PHE A 186 -15.63 0.78 8.71
N LEU A 187 -15.21 1.54 7.69
CA LEU A 187 -15.20 3.00 7.71
C LEU A 187 -16.52 3.51 7.12
N ILE A 188 -17.42 4.04 7.96
CA ILE A 188 -18.83 4.27 7.59
C ILE A 188 -19.05 5.67 7.00
N SER A 189 -18.37 6.69 7.53
CA SER A 189 -18.57 8.10 7.18
C SER A 189 -17.24 8.84 6.96
N GLY A 190 -17.31 10.11 6.54
CA GLY A 190 -16.14 10.98 6.43
C GLY A 190 -15.27 10.75 5.20
N HIS A 191 -15.78 10.06 4.18
CA HIS A 191 -15.02 9.78 2.95
C HIS A 191 -15.06 10.96 1.99
N ARG A 192 -14.01 11.14 1.19
CA ARG A 192 -14.03 12.12 0.09
C ARG A 192 -14.79 11.56 -1.12
N PRO A 193 -15.69 12.34 -1.75
CA PRO A 193 -16.30 11.95 -3.02
C PRO A 193 -15.26 11.97 -4.15
N PRO A 194 -15.59 11.43 -5.33
CA PRO A 194 -14.78 11.60 -6.53
C PRO A 194 -14.54 13.08 -6.84
N MET A 195 -13.28 13.52 -6.82
CA MET A 195 -12.87 14.89 -7.09
C MET A 195 -11.91 14.92 -8.30
N PRO A 196 -12.40 15.02 -9.54
CA PRO A 196 -11.59 14.98 -10.76
C PRO A 196 -10.79 16.28 -11.00
N SER A 197 -10.25 16.86 -9.93
CA SER A 197 -9.41 18.04 -9.93
C SER A 197 -8.26 17.83 -8.95
N VAL A 198 -7.04 17.80 -9.49
CA VAL A 198 -5.81 17.72 -8.69
C VAL A 198 -5.75 18.85 -7.67
N LYS A 199 -6.15 20.07 -8.05
CA LYS A 199 -6.19 21.23 -7.14
C LYS A 199 -7.09 20.98 -5.93
N GLN A 200 -8.27 20.39 -6.14
CA GLN A 200 -9.19 20.04 -5.04
C GLN A 200 -8.60 18.93 -4.15
N CYS A 201 -7.97 17.91 -4.75
CA CYS A 201 -7.29 16.85 -4.01
C CYS A 201 -6.19 17.41 -3.09
N PHE A 202 -5.33 18.30 -3.60
CA PHE A 202 -4.30 18.97 -2.78
C PHE A 202 -4.89 19.93 -1.74
N ALA A 203 -5.98 20.64 -2.07
CA ALA A 203 -6.66 21.48 -1.09
C ALA A 203 -7.28 20.65 0.06
N SER A 204 -7.61 19.38 -0.17
CA SER A 204 -8.18 18.49 0.85
C SER A 204 -7.18 18.11 1.95
N ILE A 205 -5.87 18.31 1.77
CA ILE A 205 -4.85 18.06 2.81
C ILE A 205 -5.18 18.77 4.13
N PHE A 206 -5.77 19.97 4.04
CA PHE A 206 -6.15 20.80 5.19
C PHE A 206 -7.63 20.62 5.59
N ARG A 207 -8.26 19.52 5.16
CA ARG A 207 -9.64 19.16 5.49
C ARG A 207 -9.67 17.85 6.27
N LEU A 208 -10.73 17.65 7.04
CA LEU A 208 -10.92 16.46 7.85
C LEU A 208 -11.72 15.42 7.07
N HIS A 209 -11.12 14.25 6.87
CA HIS A 209 -11.72 13.10 6.17
C HIS A 209 -10.94 11.83 6.54
N THR A 210 -11.42 10.67 6.11
CA THR A 210 -10.83 9.35 6.40
C THR A 210 -9.33 9.25 6.07
N GLU A 211 -8.88 9.94 5.02
CA GLU A 211 -7.48 9.94 4.58
C GLU A 211 -6.57 10.99 5.24
N THR A 212 -7.08 11.86 6.13
CA THR A 212 -6.30 13.01 6.65
C THR A 212 -5.03 12.54 7.38
N VAL A 213 -5.15 11.59 8.29
CA VAL A 213 -4.00 11.07 9.05
C VAL A 213 -3.07 10.25 8.16
N ASN A 214 -3.59 9.52 7.18
CA ASN A 214 -2.78 8.76 6.21
C ASN A 214 -1.86 9.70 5.41
N ILE A 215 -2.38 10.86 4.97
CA ILE A 215 -1.60 11.91 4.32
C ILE A 215 -0.58 12.50 5.28
N TRP A 216 -1.00 13.00 6.45
CA TRP A 216 -0.14 13.78 7.33
C TRP A 216 0.99 12.95 7.96
N THR A 217 0.75 11.68 8.29
CA THR A 217 1.78 10.80 8.87
C THR A 217 2.97 10.61 7.93
N HIS A 218 2.72 10.28 6.66
CA HIS A 218 3.79 10.11 5.67
C HIS A 218 4.31 11.44 5.11
N LEU A 219 3.50 12.49 5.04
CA LEU A 219 3.96 13.83 4.63
C LEU A 219 4.97 14.38 5.65
N LEU A 220 4.64 14.32 6.95
CA LEU A 220 5.55 14.72 8.02
C LEU A 220 6.79 13.82 8.05
N GLY A 221 6.61 12.51 7.91
CA GLY A 221 7.74 11.56 7.79
C GLY A 221 8.67 11.92 6.63
N THR A 222 8.12 12.32 5.48
CA THR A 222 8.90 12.76 4.31
C THR A 222 9.78 13.97 4.68
N PHE A 223 9.22 15.00 5.33
CA PHE A 223 9.99 16.16 5.76
C PHE A 223 11.06 15.81 6.80
N VAL A 224 10.76 14.92 7.74
CA VAL A 224 11.73 14.42 8.72
C VAL A 224 12.92 13.76 8.02
N PHE A 225 12.67 12.83 7.09
CA PHE A 225 13.75 12.15 6.37
C PHE A 225 14.50 13.06 5.41
N ILE A 226 13.85 14.05 4.78
CA ILE A 226 14.53 15.09 4.01
C ILE A 226 15.47 15.90 4.92
N GLY A 227 14.99 16.34 6.09
CA GLY A 227 15.80 17.09 7.06
C GLY A 227 17.02 16.29 7.55
N ILE A 228 16.82 15.03 7.92
CA ILE A 228 17.89 14.12 8.33
C ILE A 228 18.88 13.91 7.17
N ALA A 229 18.40 13.67 5.95
CA ALA A 229 19.25 13.46 4.78
C ALA A 229 20.08 14.70 4.45
N ILE A 230 19.47 15.90 4.45
CA ILE A 230 20.18 17.16 4.24
C ILE A 230 21.25 17.33 5.32
N TYR A 231 20.88 17.15 6.60
CA TYR A 231 21.82 17.26 7.71
C TYR A 231 23.01 16.31 7.52
N PHE A 232 22.76 15.02 7.27
CA PHE A 232 23.82 14.01 7.15
C PHE A 232 24.69 14.20 5.90
N LEU A 233 24.09 14.47 4.73
CA LEU A 233 24.82 14.57 3.45
C LEU A 233 25.62 15.86 3.32
N THR A 234 25.22 16.93 4.01
CA THR A 234 25.95 18.22 4.02
C THR A 234 27.08 18.29 5.04
N ARG A 235 27.20 17.32 5.96
CA ARG A 235 28.37 17.22 6.87
C ARG A 235 29.67 17.23 6.07
N PRO A 236 30.69 18.01 6.46
CA PRO A 236 31.94 18.11 5.72
C PRO A 236 32.68 16.77 5.63
N SER A 237 33.46 16.58 4.57
CA SER A 237 34.08 15.29 4.21
C SER A 237 35.14 14.80 5.20
N ASN A 238 35.64 15.69 6.06
CA ASN A 238 36.51 15.35 7.19
C ASN A 238 35.75 14.67 8.35
N GLU A 239 34.44 14.85 8.45
CA GLU A 239 33.59 14.19 9.45
C GLU A 239 32.88 12.96 8.86
N VAL A 240 32.37 13.08 7.62
CA VAL A 240 31.66 12.00 6.93
C VAL A 240 32.20 11.84 5.52
N HIS A 241 32.98 10.79 5.28
CA HIS A 241 33.51 10.47 3.96
C HIS A 241 32.39 10.20 2.94
N ILE A 242 32.69 10.48 1.66
CA ILE A 242 31.76 10.36 0.54
C ILE A 242 31.15 8.97 0.40
N GLU A 243 31.92 7.91 0.70
CA GLU A 243 31.44 6.53 0.65
C GLU A 243 30.27 6.31 1.61
N LYS A 244 30.41 6.75 2.86
CA LYS A 244 29.34 6.68 3.87
C LYS A 244 28.11 7.46 3.40
N LYS A 245 28.29 8.62 2.77
CA LYS A 245 27.19 9.42 2.22
C LYS A 245 26.43 8.68 1.11
N LEU A 246 27.12 7.99 0.21
CA LEU A 246 26.49 7.21 -0.86
C LEU A 246 25.69 6.03 -0.29
N ILE A 247 26.27 5.33 0.70
CA ILE A 247 25.66 4.15 1.32
C ILE A 247 24.41 4.52 2.12
N PHE A 248 24.46 5.56 2.95
CA PHE A 248 23.29 6.09 3.66
C PHE A 248 22.31 6.76 2.70
N GLY A 249 22.81 7.36 1.62
CA GLY A 249 21.99 7.97 0.56
C GLY A 249 21.01 7.00 -0.08
N ALA A 250 21.39 5.72 -0.23
CA ALA A 250 20.47 4.68 -0.72
C ALA A 250 19.25 4.50 0.20
N PHE A 251 19.47 4.49 1.53
CA PHE A 251 18.38 4.42 2.50
C PHE A 251 17.52 5.69 2.50
N PHE A 252 18.15 6.88 2.52
CA PHE A 252 17.40 8.14 2.50
C PHE A 252 16.55 8.28 1.25
N LEU A 253 17.10 7.99 0.08
CA LEU A 253 16.36 7.98 -1.17
C LEU A 253 15.19 6.99 -1.09
N GLY A 254 15.44 5.79 -0.57
CA GLY A 254 14.40 4.78 -0.41
C GLY A 254 13.24 5.24 0.49
N ALA A 255 13.56 5.80 1.65
CA ALA A 255 12.59 6.33 2.61
C ALA A 255 11.79 7.51 2.04
N ILE A 256 12.47 8.50 1.47
CA ILE A 256 11.82 9.71 0.92
C ILE A 256 10.90 9.33 -0.23
N VAL A 257 11.36 8.49 -1.17
CA VAL A 257 10.53 8.04 -2.30
C VAL A 257 9.30 7.26 -1.81
N CYS A 258 9.47 6.33 -0.86
CA CYS A 258 8.37 5.57 -0.31
C CYS A 258 7.30 6.46 0.34
N LEU A 259 7.71 7.33 1.26
CA LEU A 259 6.81 8.19 2.00
C LEU A 259 6.13 9.22 1.09
N LEU A 260 6.84 9.75 0.09
CA LEU A 260 6.28 10.68 -0.88
C LEU A 260 5.28 10.01 -1.82
N CYS A 261 5.60 8.81 -2.35
CA CYS A 261 4.67 8.04 -3.18
C CYS A 261 3.38 7.73 -2.42
N SER A 262 3.49 7.34 -1.15
CA SER A 262 2.35 7.08 -0.28
C SER A 262 1.52 8.34 -0.02
N THR A 263 2.18 9.45 0.32
CA THR A 263 1.52 10.75 0.52
C THR A 263 0.75 11.19 -0.72
N LEU A 264 1.38 11.10 -1.90
CA LEU A 264 0.76 11.46 -3.17
C LEU A 264 -0.43 10.55 -3.52
N TYR A 265 -0.31 9.26 -3.23
CA TYR A 265 -1.42 8.32 -3.39
C TYR A 265 -2.62 8.74 -2.55
N HIS A 266 -2.44 8.96 -1.24
CA HIS A 266 -3.55 9.34 -0.37
C HIS A 266 -4.12 10.72 -0.71
N ILE A 267 -3.32 11.67 -1.19
CA ILE A 267 -3.83 12.95 -1.70
C ILE A 267 -4.74 12.71 -2.92
N LEU A 268 -4.26 11.95 -3.90
CA LEU A 268 -4.91 11.78 -5.21
C LEU A 268 -5.86 10.57 -5.28
N TYR A 269 -6.04 9.85 -4.17
CA TYR A 269 -6.83 8.62 -4.09
C TYR A 269 -8.27 8.83 -4.57
N CYS A 270 -8.88 9.97 -4.27
CA CYS A 270 -10.25 10.30 -4.67
C CYS A 270 -10.38 10.94 -6.06
N HIS A 271 -9.30 11.05 -6.85
CA HIS A 271 -9.33 11.83 -8.10
C HIS A 271 -10.15 11.16 -9.22
N SER A 272 -9.67 10.01 -9.69
CA SER A 272 -10.34 9.20 -10.73
C SER A 272 -9.78 7.77 -10.68
N PRO A 273 -10.49 6.76 -11.21
CA PRO A 273 -10.03 5.37 -11.16
C PRO A 273 -8.62 5.18 -11.73
N LYS A 274 -8.30 5.88 -12.81
CA LYS A 274 -6.98 5.79 -13.47
C LYS A 274 -5.86 6.36 -12.60
N ILE A 275 -6.07 7.56 -12.02
CA ILE A 275 -5.08 8.22 -11.18
C ILE A 275 -4.88 7.45 -9.86
N SER A 276 -5.97 7.05 -9.22
CA SER A 276 -5.93 6.26 -7.98
C SER A 276 -5.19 4.92 -8.19
N LYS A 277 -5.47 4.22 -9.29
CA LYS A 277 -4.76 2.98 -9.64
C LYS A 277 -3.28 3.21 -9.97
N PHE A 278 -2.94 4.30 -10.63
CA PHE A 278 -1.54 4.63 -10.94
C PHE A 278 -0.74 4.97 -9.68
N PHE A 279 -1.29 5.78 -8.77
CA PHE A 279 -0.58 6.15 -7.56
C PHE A 279 -0.55 5.03 -6.50
N SER A 280 -1.57 4.17 -6.41
CA SER A 280 -1.51 2.98 -5.54
C SER A 280 -0.37 2.03 -5.94
N LYS A 281 -0.16 1.86 -7.25
CA LYS A 281 0.98 1.13 -7.80
C LYS A 281 2.32 1.73 -7.37
N LEU A 282 2.46 3.06 -7.45
CA LEU A 282 3.66 3.75 -7.01
C LEU A 282 3.88 3.64 -5.49
N ASP A 283 2.81 3.68 -4.69
CA ASP A 283 2.86 3.47 -3.25
C ASP A 283 3.44 2.09 -2.90
N TYR A 284 2.95 1.02 -3.56
CA TYR A 284 3.49 -0.33 -3.39
C TYR A 284 4.94 -0.45 -3.86
N CYS A 285 5.32 0.18 -4.97
CA CYS A 285 6.73 0.26 -5.39
C CYS A 285 7.59 0.97 -4.34
N GLY A 286 7.06 2.02 -3.71
CA GLY A 286 7.71 2.75 -2.64
C GLY A 286 8.17 1.83 -1.52
N ILE A 287 7.31 0.90 -1.07
CA ILE A 287 7.63 -0.09 -0.04
C ILE A 287 8.84 -0.94 -0.45
N ALA A 288 8.85 -1.47 -1.68
CA ALA A 288 9.98 -2.26 -2.17
C ALA A 288 11.28 -1.45 -2.23
N ILE A 289 11.21 -0.21 -2.73
CA ILE A 289 12.34 0.70 -2.85
C ILE A 289 12.92 1.05 -1.46
N LEU A 290 12.07 1.29 -0.45
CA LEU A 290 12.50 1.49 0.93
C LEU A 290 13.21 0.24 1.47
N ILE A 291 12.65 -0.96 1.28
CA ILE A 291 13.27 -2.20 1.77
C ILE A 291 14.66 -2.37 1.14
N ILE A 292 14.78 -2.26 -0.19
CA ILE A 292 16.08 -2.34 -0.88
C ILE A 292 17.06 -1.30 -0.32
N GLY A 293 16.64 -0.03 -0.26
CA GLY A 293 17.46 1.07 0.22
C GLY A 293 17.91 0.89 1.67
N SER A 294 17.06 0.34 2.54
CA SER A 294 17.36 0.08 3.96
C SER A 294 18.41 -1.02 4.16
N VAL A 295 18.41 -2.03 3.29
CA VAL A 295 19.31 -3.18 3.39
C VAL A 295 20.72 -2.86 2.89
N VAL A 296 20.88 -1.87 2.00
CA VAL A 296 22.20 -1.44 1.48
C VAL A 296 23.19 -1.08 2.59
N PRO A 297 22.94 -0.09 3.48
CA PRO A 297 23.85 0.25 4.56
C PRO A 297 24.03 -0.91 5.55
N LEU A 298 22.97 -1.65 5.84
CA LEU A 298 23.01 -2.78 6.78
C LEU A 298 24.02 -3.85 6.31
N LEU A 299 23.87 -4.36 5.09
CA LEU A 299 24.75 -5.39 4.55
C LEU A 299 26.15 -4.86 4.28
N TYR A 300 26.27 -3.59 3.89
CA TYR A 300 27.59 -2.99 3.67
C TYR A 300 28.45 -3.05 4.94
N TYR A 301 27.88 -2.67 6.09
CA TYR A 301 28.64 -2.63 7.34
C TYR A 301 28.69 -3.99 8.06
N GLN A 302 27.64 -4.82 7.99
CA GLN A 302 27.69 -6.16 8.58
C GLN A 302 28.73 -7.05 7.87
N PHE A 303 28.78 -7.01 6.54
CA PHE A 303 29.72 -7.79 5.74
C PHE A 303 30.81 -6.89 5.14
N TYR A 304 31.34 -5.96 5.94
CA TYR A 304 32.31 -4.96 5.48
C TYR A 304 33.53 -5.60 4.82
N CYS A 305 34.19 -6.53 5.53
CA CYS A 305 35.37 -7.27 5.06
C CYS A 305 35.03 -8.48 4.16
N GLU A 306 33.77 -8.95 4.15
CA GLU A 306 33.34 -10.13 3.41
C GLU A 306 32.68 -9.74 2.07
N PHE A 307 33.51 -9.30 1.11
CA PHE A 307 33.02 -8.75 -0.18
C PHE A 307 32.09 -9.70 -0.94
N GLY A 308 32.44 -10.99 -1.05
CA GLY A 308 31.62 -11.98 -1.76
C GLY A 308 30.23 -12.13 -1.15
N THR A 309 30.16 -12.29 0.17
CA THR A 309 28.89 -12.42 0.93
C THR A 309 28.04 -11.16 0.81
N LYS A 310 28.66 -9.99 0.95
CA LYS A 310 28.01 -8.67 0.80
C LYS A 310 27.35 -8.53 -0.56
N ILE A 311 28.08 -8.77 -1.65
CA ILE A 311 27.54 -8.64 -3.01
C ILE A 311 26.45 -9.68 -3.27
N ALA A 312 26.64 -10.93 -2.86
CA ALA A 312 25.64 -11.99 -3.05
C ALA A 312 24.28 -11.61 -2.43
N TYR A 313 24.27 -11.12 -1.18
CA TYR A 313 23.02 -10.70 -0.54
C TYR A 313 22.43 -9.42 -1.13
N LEU A 314 23.26 -8.44 -1.50
CA LEU A 314 22.78 -7.23 -2.19
C LEU A 314 22.12 -7.58 -3.53
N SER A 315 22.74 -8.47 -4.32
CA SER A 315 22.17 -8.96 -5.58
C SER A 315 20.87 -9.72 -5.37
N LEU A 316 20.80 -10.59 -4.35
CA LEU A 316 19.58 -11.35 -4.01
C LEU A 316 18.42 -10.41 -3.63
N ILE A 317 18.66 -9.46 -2.73
CA ILE A 317 17.63 -8.51 -2.29
C ILE A 317 17.24 -7.56 -3.42
N GLY A 318 18.19 -7.14 -4.26
CA GLY A 318 17.90 -6.38 -5.47
C GLY A 318 16.98 -7.15 -6.42
N LEU A 319 17.27 -8.43 -6.69
CA LEU A 319 16.44 -9.29 -7.54
C LEU A 319 15.03 -9.46 -6.96
N LEU A 320 14.92 -9.85 -5.69
CA LEU A 320 13.63 -10.02 -5.01
C LEU A 320 12.83 -8.71 -4.99
N GLY A 321 13.50 -7.58 -4.78
CA GLY A 321 12.90 -6.25 -4.80
C GLY A 321 12.35 -5.87 -6.17
N VAL A 322 13.11 -6.14 -7.25
CA VAL A 322 12.62 -5.95 -8.63
C VAL A 322 11.42 -6.86 -8.90
N THR A 323 11.43 -8.11 -8.45
CA THR A 323 10.27 -9.00 -8.55
C THR A 323 9.06 -8.42 -7.81
N CYS A 324 9.23 -7.88 -6.60
CA CYS A 324 8.14 -7.23 -5.86
C CYS A 324 7.59 -6.00 -6.58
N ILE A 325 8.45 -5.20 -7.22
CA ILE A 325 8.04 -4.05 -8.04
C ILE A 325 7.21 -4.53 -9.24
N ILE A 326 7.65 -5.55 -9.96
CA ILE A 326 6.92 -6.11 -11.11
C ILE A 326 5.54 -6.61 -10.68
N ILE A 327 5.45 -7.36 -9.57
CA ILE A 327 4.17 -7.83 -9.03
C ILE A 327 3.28 -6.64 -8.63
N SER A 328 3.87 -5.60 -8.03
CA SER A 328 3.14 -4.39 -7.61
C SER A 328 2.58 -3.60 -8.80
N MET A 329 3.18 -3.72 -9.99
CA MET A 329 2.67 -3.12 -11.23
C MET A 329 1.47 -3.85 -11.82
N TRP A 330 1.14 -5.04 -11.33
CA TRP A 330 0.01 -5.81 -11.83
C TRP A 330 -1.34 -5.19 -11.43
N ASP A 331 -2.19 -5.00 -12.43
CA ASP A 331 -3.49 -4.36 -12.32
C ASP A 331 -4.48 -4.97 -11.31
N ARG A 332 -4.37 -6.27 -11.03
CA ARG A 332 -5.22 -6.97 -10.06
C ARG A 332 -4.72 -6.79 -8.63
N PHE A 333 -3.42 -6.63 -8.46
CA PHE A 333 -2.76 -6.52 -7.15
C PHE A 333 -3.21 -5.27 -6.37
N SER A 334 -3.65 -4.23 -7.09
CA SER A 334 -4.21 -3.01 -6.51
C SER A 334 -5.67 -3.14 -6.06
N SER A 335 -6.37 -4.25 -6.34
CA SER A 335 -7.74 -4.47 -5.86
C SER A 335 -7.77 -4.66 -4.34
N SER A 336 -8.85 -4.26 -3.67
CA SER A 336 -9.04 -4.48 -2.23
C SER A 336 -9.00 -5.97 -1.86
N ASP A 337 -9.48 -6.87 -2.74
CA ASP A 337 -9.44 -8.33 -2.56
C ASP A 337 -8.03 -8.90 -2.35
N TYR A 338 -7.01 -8.23 -2.91
CA TYR A 338 -5.63 -8.70 -2.87
C TYR A 338 -4.86 -8.21 -1.64
N ARG A 339 -5.51 -7.53 -0.69
CA ARG A 339 -4.86 -6.96 0.50
C ARG A 339 -3.97 -7.94 1.24
N VAL A 340 -4.48 -9.12 1.56
CA VAL A 340 -3.71 -10.15 2.27
C VAL A 340 -2.49 -10.58 1.45
N TYR A 341 -2.63 -10.75 0.13
CA TYR A 341 -1.51 -11.09 -0.75
C TYR A 341 -0.45 -9.98 -0.81
N ARG A 342 -0.84 -8.70 -0.75
CA ARG A 342 0.13 -7.59 -0.64
C ARG A 342 0.94 -7.68 0.64
N VAL A 343 0.27 -7.90 1.76
CA VAL A 343 0.91 -8.08 3.07
C VAL A 343 1.86 -9.28 3.03
N LEU A 344 1.40 -10.42 2.53
CA LEU A 344 2.23 -11.62 2.40
C LEU A 344 3.45 -11.38 1.51
N LEU A 345 3.32 -10.66 0.39
CA LEU A 345 4.44 -10.33 -0.49
C LEU A 345 5.53 -9.56 0.26
N PHE A 346 5.17 -8.45 0.91
CA PHE A 346 6.14 -7.58 1.56
C PHE A 346 6.68 -8.14 2.88
N ILE A 347 5.87 -8.87 3.66
CA ILE A 347 6.36 -9.60 4.84
C ILE A 347 7.37 -10.68 4.40
N THR A 348 7.05 -11.47 3.37
CA THR A 348 7.96 -12.50 2.87
C THR A 348 9.26 -11.86 2.38
N PHE A 349 9.17 -10.76 1.64
CA PHE A 349 10.35 -10.00 1.20
C PHE A 349 11.19 -9.50 2.38
N GLY A 350 10.56 -8.99 3.44
CA GLY A 350 11.24 -8.61 4.68
C GLY A 350 11.88 -9.77 5.43
N ILE A 351 11.23 -10.94 5.47
CA ILE A 351 11.75 -12.18 6.09
C ILE A 351 13.03 -12.64 5.41
N PHE A 352 13.20 -12.43 4.10
CA PHE A 352 14.48 -12.71 3.43
C PHE A 352 15.65 -11.90 4.01
N GLY A 353 15.40 -10.77 4.68
CA GLY A 353 16.38 -10.03 5.47
C GLY A 353 16.83 -10.72 6.78
N ILE A 354 16.11 -11.73 7.26
CA ILE A 354 16.50 -12.54 8.42
C ILE A 354 17.68 -13.47 8.05
N ILE A 355 17.71 -13.98 6.82
CA ILE A 355 18.77 -14.90 6.35
C ILE A 355 20.18 -14.29 6.51
N PRO A 356 20.50 -13.08 5.99
CA PRO A 356 21.82 -12.49 6.19
C PRO A 356 22.10 -12.18 7.66
N THR A 357 21.07 -11.85 8.46
CA THR A 357 21.21 -11.61 9.90
C THR A 357 21.62 -12.90 10.63
N CYS A 358 20.94 -14.01 10.36
CA CYS A 358 21.31 -15.31 10.91
C CYS A 358 22.72 -15.71 10.49
N HIS A 359 23.06 -15.57 9.21
CA HIS A 359 24.41 -15.85 8.71
C HIS A 359 25.46 -15.00 9.46
N TYR A 360 25.19 -13.71 9.65
CA TYR A 360 26.07 -12.80 10.38
C TYR A 360 26.25 -13.23 11.85
N ILE A 361 25.17 -13.61 12.55
CA ILE A 361 25.23 -14.13 13.92
C ILE A 361 26.05 -15.43 13.99
N PHE A 362 25.85 -16.36 13.05
CA PHE A 362 26.59 -17.62 13.02
C PHE A 362 28.09 -17.43 12.75
N ARG A 363 28.45 -16.46 11.90
CA ARG A 363 29.86 -16.19 11.55
C ARG A 363 30.62 -15.45 12.64
N HIS A 364 29.99 -14.43 13.25
CA HIS A 364 30.68 -13.50 14.15
C HIS A 364 30.36 -13.75 15.64
N GLY A 365 29.39 -14.63 15.92
CA GLY A 365 28.95 -14.96 17.27
C GLY A 365 27.91 -13.98 17.82
N PHE A 366 27.08 -14.46 18.74
CA PHE A 366 25.93 -13.73 19.28
C PHE A 366 26.32 -12.40 19.93
N LYS A 367 27.32 -12.40 20.82
CA LYS A 367 27.72 -11.18 21.54
C LYS A 367 28.16 -10.08 20.58
N HIS A 368 29.03 -10.43 19.62
CA HIS A 368 29.52 -9.47 18.62
C HIS A 368 28.38 -8.95 17.73
N ALA A 369 27.44 -9.83 17.34
CA ALA A 369 26.33 -9.44 16.49
C ALA A 369 25.42 -8.38 17.13
N PHE A 370 25.15 -8.51 18.42
CA PHE A 370 24.32 -7.53 19.14
C PHE A 370 25.11 -6.27 19.53
N THR A 371 26.38 -6.39 19.94
CA THR A 371 27.15 -5.19 20.32
C THR A 371 27.64 -4.41 19.11
N ALA A 372 28.41 -5.05 18.22
CA ALA A 372 29.03 -4.39 17.07
C ALA A 372 28.07 -4.33 15.88
N GLY A 373 27.37 -5.45 15.60
CA GLY A 373 26.46 -5.61 14.47
C GLY A 373 25.08 -4.96 14.63
N ALA A 374 24.81 -4.34 15.78
CA ALA A 374 23.60 -3.59 16.08
C ALA A 374 22.28 -4.40 15.87
N THR A 375 22.34 -5.74 15.97
CA THR A 375 21.23 -6.64 15.59
C THR A 375 19.94 -6.40 16.39
N GLN A 376 20.01 -5.92 17.64
CA GLN A 376 18.81 -5.57 18.42
C GLN A 376 17.89 -4.57 17.70
N TYR A 377 18.45 -3.58 16.98
CA TYR A 377 17.63 -2.59 16.29
C TYR A 377 16.91 -3.21 15.11
N LEU A 378 17.52 -4.17 14.42
CA LEU A 378 16.86 -4.92 13.37
C LEU A 378 15.70 -5.77 13.90
N LEU A 379 15.84 -6.36 15.09
CA LEU A 379 14.74 -7.09 15.75
C LEU A 379 13.58 -6.16 16.13
N ILE A 380 13.89 -4.94 16.63
CA ILE A 380 12.86 -3.93 16.92
C ILE A 380 12.16 -3.52 15.63
N VAL A 381 12.89 -3.24 14.55
CA VAL A 381 12.34 -2.91 13.23
C VAL A 381 11.44 -4.03 12.71
N ALA A 382 11.89 -5.29 12.78
CA ALA A 382 11.09 -6.45 12.37
C ALA A 382 9.78 -6.56 13.19
N THR A 383 9.86 -6.34 14.50
CA THR A 383 8.70 -6.35 15.39
C THR A 383 7.69 -5.25 15.03
N LEU A 384 8.17 -4.02 14.81
CA LEU A 384 7.33 -2.89 14.38
C LEU A 384 6.62 -3.18 13.05
N TYR A 385 7.33 -3.73 12.06
CA TYR A 385 6.73 -4.09 10.78
C TYR A 385 5.69 -5.20 10.90
N VAL A 386 5.97 -6.26 11.67
CA VAL A 386 5.03 -7.37 11.86
C VAL A 386 3.76 -6.89 12.57
N ILE A 387 3.89 -6.08 13.63
CA ILE A 387 2.74 -5.52 14.34
C ILE A 387 1.92 -4.62 13.39
N GLY A 388 2.56 -3.66 12.73
CA GLY A 388 1.88 -2.75 11.82
C GLY A 388 1.17 -3.48 10.67
N ALA A 389 1.86 -4.43 10.03
CA ALA A 389 1.29 -5.21 8.93
C ALA A 389 0.13 -6.11 9.39
N SER A 390 0.20 -6.66 10.61
CA SER A 390 -0.87 -7.47 11.19
C SER A 390 -2.11 -6.62 11.48
N LEU A 391 -1.94 -5.41 12.02
CA LEU A 391 -3.04 -4.47 12.24
C LEU A 391 -3.71 -4.10 10.92
N TYR A 392 -2.94 -3.75 9.89
CA TYR A 392 -3.43 -3.41 8.55
C TYR A 392 -4.18 -4.58 7.88
N ALA A 393 -3.65 -5.81 7.99
CA ALA A 393 -4.28 -6.99 7.44
C ALA A 393 -5.59 -7.33 8.15
N ALA A 394 -5.62 -7.22 9.48
CA ALA A 394 -6.78 -7.55 10.31
C ALA A 394 -7.85 -6.45 10.35
N ARG A 395 -7.50 -5.22 9.92
CA ARG A 395 -8.32 -4.00 10.01
C ARG A 395 -8.72 -3.65 11.44
N ILE A 396 -7.78 -3.79 12.37
CA ILE A 396 -8.00 -3.49 13.79
C ILE A 396 -7.44 -2.08 14.08
N PRO A 397 -8.20 -1.21 14.77
CA PRO A 397 -9.40 -1.49 15.57
C PRO A 397 -10.75 -1.28 14.88
N GLU A 398 -10.81 -0.74 13.66
CA GLU A 398 -12.06 -0.36 13.01
C GLU A 398 -13.01 -1.54 12.76
N ARG A 399 -12.48 -2.75 12.60
CA ARG A 399 -13.28 -3.98 12.52
C ARG A 399 -14.04 -4.30 13.81
N LEU A 400 -13.48 -3.93 14.96
CA LEU A 400 -14.07 -4.21 16.28
C LEU A 400 -15.16 -3.18 16.65
N ALA A 401 -15.03 -1.94 16.18
CA ALA A 401 -16.04 -0.90 16.33
C ALA A 401 -16.19 -0.09 15.03
N PRO A 402 -16.96 -0.60 14.06
CA PRO A 402 -17.20 0.09 12.79
C PRO A 402 -17.82 1.49 13.01
N GLY A 403 -17.35 2.49 12.26
CA GLY A 403 -17.80 3.89 12.40
C GLY A 403 -17.09 4.70 13.48
N LEU A 404 -16.55 4.06 14.53
CA LEU A 404 -15.89 4.78 15.63
C LEU A 404 -14.52 5.35 15.23
N PHE A 405 -13.83 4.62 14.36
CA PHE A 405 -12.47 4.91 13.92
C PHE A 405 -12.44 5.51 12.50
N ASP A 406 -13.52 6.18 12.08
CA ASP A 406 -13.65 6.72 10.72
C ASP A 406 -12.58 7.77 10.37
N ILE A 407 -12.14 8.57 11.35
CA ILE A 407 -11.14 9.63 11.13
C ILE A 407 -9.81 9.34 11.82
N TRP A 408 -9.82 8.72 12.98
CA TRP A 408 -8.64 8.55 13.83
C TRP A 408 -8.40 7.10 14.21
N PHE A 409 -7.13 6.72 14.32
CA PHE A 409 -6.63 5.41 14.76
C PHE A 409 -7.10 4.23 13.91
N GLN A 410 -7.34 4.44 12.62
CA GLN A 410 -7.56 3.34 11.68
C GLN A 410 -6.32 2.44 11.60
N SER A 411 -6.51 1.16 11.30
CA SER A 411 -5.41 0.22 11.07
C SER A 411 -4.38 0.72 10.05
N HIS A 412 -4.84 1.38 8.97
CA HIS A 412 -3.99 1.95 7.92
C HIS A 412 -3.14 3.11 8.44
N GLN A 413 -3.73 3.97 9.28
CA GLN A 413 -3.04 5.09 9.93
C GLN A 413 -1.98 4.58 10.90
N LEU A 414 -2.32 3.56 11.70
CA LEU A 414 -1.38 2.92 12.61
C LEU A 414 -0.21 2.30 11.82
N PHE A 415 -0.51 1.59 10.73
CA PHE A 415 0.53 1.03 9.85
C PHE A 415 1.50 2.10 9.34
N HIS A 416 1.00 3.25 8.88
CA HIS A 416 1.85 4.39 8.47
C HIS A 416 2.79 4.85 9.61
N VAL A 417 2.25 4.99 10.82
CA VAL A 417 3.06 5.37 11.99
C VAL A 417 4.14 4.32 12.29
N PHE A 418 3.82 3.03 12.21
CA PHE A 418 4.79 1.95 12.38
C PHE A 418 5.89 1.98 11.32
N VAL A 419 5.57 2.29 10.06
CA VAL A 419 6.57 2.43 8.98
C VAL A 419 7.55 3.56 9.28
N VAL A 420 7.06 4.74 9.67
CA VAL A 420 7.93 5.88 10.01
C VAL A 420 8.78 5.57 11.25
N ALA A 421 8.19 5.00 12.30
CA ALA A 421 8.90 4.61 13.51
C ALA A 421 9.99 3.57 13.21
N ALA A 422 9.69 2.55 12.42
CA ALA A 422 10.64 1.53 11.99
C ALA A 422 11.78 2.14 11.18
N ALA A 423 11.51 3.06 10.26
CA ALA A 423 12.54 3.76 9.50
C ALA A 423 13.46 4.60 10.42
N CYS A 424 12.92 5.27 11.45
CA CYS A 424 13.72 6.00 12.43
C CYS A 424 14.62 5.08 13.28
N VAL A 425 14.08 3.96 13.77
CA VAL A 425 14.87 2.95 14.49
C VAL A 425 15.94 2.34 13.58
N HIS A 426 15.61 2.08 12.32
CA HIS A 426 16.56 1.58 11.33
C HIS A 426 17.70 2.56 11.10
N TYR A 427 17.38 3.85 10.89
CA TYR A 427 18.38 4.92 10.76
C TYR A 427 19.33 4.95 11.97
N TYR A 428 18.77 4.90 13.18
CA TYR A 428 19.57 4.86 14.40
C TYR A 428 20.47 3.62 14.46
N GLY A 429 19.93 2.44 14.12
CA GLY A 429 20.69 1.19 14.07
C GLY A 429 21.86 1.23 13.10
N ILE A 430 21.67 1.75 11.88
CA ILE A 430 22.75 1.87 10.90
C ILE A 430 23.79 2.94 11.29
N CYS A 431 23.40 3.99 12.02
CA CYS A 431 24.34 4.96 12.61
C CYS A 431 25.25 4.29 13.65
N ILE A 432 24.69 3.50 14.57
CA ILE A 432 25.46 2.75 15.55
C ILE A 432 26.39 1.76 14.85
N LEU A 433 25.88 1.01 13.86
CA LEU A 433 26.67 0.06 13.08
C LEU A 433 27.84 0.74 12.34
N SER A 434 27.60 1.89 11.71
CA SER A 434 28.64 2.67 11.02
C SER A 434 29.67 3.27 11.97
N HIS A 435 29.26 3.63 13.19
CA HIS A 435 30.17 4.11 14.23
C HIS A 435 31.07 2.99 14.74
N ASN A 436 30.48 1.83 15.04
CA ASN A 436 31.18 0.64 15.51
C ASN A 436 32.15 0.07 14.48
N GLN A 437 31.96 0.36 13.18
CA GLN A 437 32.84 -0.08 12.10
C GLN A 437 34.33 0.20 12.41
N ALA A 438 34.65 1.44 12.80
CA ALA A 438 36.04 1.84 13.03
C ALA A 438 36.65 1.16 14.27
N SER A 439 35.83 0.92 15.30
CA SER A 439 36.28 0.32 16.57
C SER A 439 36.47 -1.19 16.51
N TYR A 440 35.68 -1.90 15.69
CA TYR A 440 35.66 -3.36 15.69
C TYR A 440 36.32 -4.01 14.47
N PHE A 441 36.32 -3.34 13.30
CA PHE A 441 36.75 -4.00 12.07
C PHE A 441 38.14 -3.58 11.58
N GLY A 442 38.69 -2.42 12.02
CA GLY A 442 39.96 -1.90 11.52
C GLY A 442 40.03 -1.80 9.99
N ASP A 443 41.20 -1.45 9.43
CA ASP A 443 41.47 -1.83 8.03
C ASP A 443 41.52 -3.36 8.02
N CYS A 444 40.71 -4.02 7.18
CA CYS A 444 40.54 -5.48 7.12
C CYS A 444 41.89 -6.23 6.92
N GLN A 445 42.71 -6.32 7.96
CA GLN A 445 44.03 -6.95 8.01
C GLN A 445 43.98 -8.03 9.09
N ALA A 446 43.22 -9.11 8.84
CA ALA A 446 43.30 -10.31 9.66
C ALA A 446 42.99 -11.61 8.89
N ASP A 447 42.25 -11.55 7.78
CA ASP A 447 41.82 -12.78 7.08
C ASP A 447 42.78 -13.28 5.98
N ILE A 448 43.82 -12.51 5.64
CA ILE A 448 44.84 -12.98 4.67
C ILE A 448 45.90 -13.87 5.32
N LEU A 449 46.19 -13.69 6.62
CA LEU A 449 47.26 -14.42 7.30
C LEU A 449 46.82 -15.76 7.90
N THR A 450 45.52 -15.98 8.14
CA THR A 450 45.00 -17.26 8.66
C THR A 450 44.73 -18.29 7.55
N SER A 451 44.48 -17.85 6.30
CA SER A 451 44.34 -18.79 5.18
C SER A 451 45.67 -19.27 4.59
N SER A 452 46.75 -18.48 4.67
CA SER A 452 48.07 -18.89 4.15
C SER A 452 48.89 -19.70 5.15
N THR A 453 48.72 -19.48 6.46
CA THR A 453 49.47 -20.20 7.51
C THR A 453 48.84 -21.56 7.87
N GLY A 454 47.52 -21.71 7.74
CA GLY A 454 46.84 -22.99 7.95
C GLY A 454 47.10 -24.05 6.88
N SER A 455 47.53 -23.64 5.67
CA SER A 455 47.86 -24.56 4.56
C SER A 455 49.33 -25.02 4.59
N LEU A 456 50.25 -24.20 5.13
CA LEU A 456 51.67 -24.57 5.25
C LEU A 456 51.98 -25.39 6.50
N ALA A 457 51.24 -25.20 7.61
CA ALA A 457 51.45 -25.98 8.83
C ALA A 457 50.95 -27.44 8.72
N SER A 458 50.07 -27.76 7.78
CA SER A 458 49.59 -29.14 7.52
C SER A 458 50.44 -29.91 6.50
N LEU A 459 51.45 -29.26 5.91
CA LEU A 459 52.38 -29.85 4.93
C LEU A 459 53.77 -30.13 5.52
N ILE A 460 54.01 -29.79 6.79
CA ILE A 460 55.31 -29.94 7.48
C ILE A 460 55.24 -30.87 8.72
N ASN A 461 54.09 -31.52 8.98
CA ASN A 461 53.98 -32.54 10.04
C ASN A 461 53.75 -33.94 9.49
#